data_AF-A0A8X6S3Y4-F1
#
_entry.id   AF-A0A8X6S3Y4-F1
#
_cell.length_a   1.000
_cell.length_b   1.000
_cell.length_c   1.000
_cell.angle_alpha   90.00
_cell.angle_beta   90.00
_cell.angle_gamma   90.00
#
_symmetry.space_group_name_H-M   'P 1'
#
loop_
_entity.id
_entity.type
_entity.pdbx_description
1 polymer ?
#
loop_
_entity_poly.entity_id
_entity_poly.type
_entity_poly.pdbx_seq_one_letter_code
_entity_poly.pdbx_strand_id
1 'polypeptide(L)' 'MAGHIYRDVVLEQHVRLFRGAMGAEFLFMDDNARPHRANILYECLQSEDITRVDWLAYSPYVNPIEHVWDMPGR' A
#
# COMPACT_ATOMS: atom_id res chain seq x y z
N MET A 1 -10.05 -8.22 4.67
CA MET A 1 -8.89 -9.09 4.39
C MET A 1 -8.03 -9.21 5.64
N ALA A 2 -7.32 -10.33 5.87
CA ALA A 2 -6.37 -10.44 7.00
C ALA A 2 -4.98 -9.90 6.60
N GLY A 3 -4.15 -9.48 7.57
CA GLY A 3 -2.84 -8.86 7.29
C GLY A 3 -1.89 -9.75 6.48
N HIS A 4 -1.87 -11.07 6.74
CA HIS A 4 -1.05 -12.01 5.97
C HIS A 4 -1.51 -12.14 4.50
N ILE A 5 -2.83 -12.08 4.24
CA ILE A 5 -3.36 -12.11 2.87
C ILE A 5 -2.98 -10.83 2.14
N TYR A 6 -3.04 -9.67 2.81
CA TYR A 6 -2.60 -8.41 2.21
C TYR A 6 -1.10 -8.43 1.88
N ARG A 7 -0.26 -8.96 2.77
CA ARG A 7 1.16 -9.19 2.48
C ARG A 7 1.34 -10.01 1.20
N ASP A 8 0.73 -11.18 1.14
CA ASP A 8 0.97 -12.14 0.06
C ASP A 8 0.40 -11.68 -1.29
N VAL A 9 -0.79 -11.09 -1.28
CA VAL A 9 -1.50 -10.72 -2.51
C VAL A 9 -1.11 -9.32 -2.98
N VAL A 10 -0.84 -8.38 -2.08
CA VAL A 10 -0.55 -6.98 -2.46
C VAL A 10 0.94 -6.71 -2.41
N LEU A 11 1.57 -6.88 -1.24
CA LEU A 11 2.97 -6.45 -1.07
C LEU A 11 3.93 -7.30 -1.90
N GLU A 12 3.94 -8.61 -1.67
CA GLU A 12 4.89 -9.54 -2.31
C GLU A 12 4.68 -9.65 -3.81
N GLN A 13 3.41 -9.72 -4.24
CA GLN A 13 3.10 -9.92 -5.65
C GLN A 13 3.17 -8.65 -6.49
N HIS A 14 2.73 -7.50 -5.96
CA HIS A 14 2.57 -6.29 -6.79
C HIS A 14 3.54 -5.20 -6.38
N VAL A 15 3.54 -4.80 -5.10
CA VAL A 15 4.32 -3.66 -4.61
C VAL A 15 5.82 -3.90 -4.80
N ARG A 16 6.28 -5.12 -4.54
CA ARG A 16 7.67 -5.53 -4.77
C ARG A 16 8.10 -5.43 -6.23
N LEU A 17 7.23 -5.84 -7.17
CA LEU A 17 7.51 -5.71 -8.60
C LEU A 17 7.66 -4.24 -9.01
N PHE A 18 6.75 -3.38 -8.52
CA PHE A 18 6.80 -1.95 -8.77
C PHE A 18 8.02 -1.28 -8.14
N ARG A 19 8.42 -1.70 -6.93
CA ARG A 19 9.67 -1.27 -6.30
C ARG A 19 10.88 -1.62 -7.18
N GLY A 20 10.95 -2.85 -7.68
CA GLY A 20 12.03 -3.27 -8.58
C GLY A 20 12.08 -2.47 -9.88
N ALA A 21 10.92 -2.07 -10.43
CA ALA A 21 10.83 -1.31 -11.66
C ALA A 21 11.11 0.20 -11.48
N MET A 22 10.65 0.81 -10.38
CA MET A 22 10.76 2.25 -10.13
C MET A 22 12.01 2.64 -9.32
N GLY A 23 12.62 1.71 -8.62
CA GLY A 23 13.84 1.93 -7.85
C GLY A 23 13.62 2.66 -6.53
N ALA A 24 14.68 3.32 -6.04
CA ALA A 24 14.76 3.86 -4.68
C ALA A 24 13.70 4.92 -4.34
N GLU A 25 13.24 5.67 -5.36
CA GLU A 25 12.25 6.74 -5.21
C GLU A 25 10.80 6.21 -5.07
N PHE A 26 10.59 4.89 -5.13
CA PHE A 26 9.27 4.31 -4.98
C PHE A 26 8.73 4.51 -3.56
N LEU A 27 7.58 5.19 -3.49
CA LEU A 27 6.80 5.39 -2.27
C LEU A 27 5.53 4.56 -2.33
N PHE A 28 5.25 3.83 -1.26
CA PHE A 28 4.02 3.05 -1.12
C PHE A 28 2.96 3.83 -0.33
N MET A 29 1.72 3.78 -0.80
CA MET A 29 0.59 4.46 -0.16
C MET A 29 -0.57 3.47 0.01
N ASP A 30 -1.10 3.40 1.22
CA ASP A 30 -2.30 2.65 1.58
C ASP A 30 -3.10 3.39 2.65
N ASP A 31 -4.33 2.93 2.88
CA ASP A 31 -5.17 3.47 3.94
C ASP A 31 -4.77 2.97 5.35
N ASN A 32 -5.49 3.44 6.37
CA ASN A 32 -5.29 3.04 7.76
C ASN A 32 -6.12 1.82 8.18
N ALA A 33 -6.60 0.99 7.25
CA ALA A 33 -7.35 -0.21 7.60
C ALA A 33 -6.51 -1.15 8.47
N ARG A 34 -7.14 -1.77 9.47
CA ARG A 34 -6.46 -2.66 10.43
C ARG A 34 -5.53 -3.71 9.80
N PRO A 35 -5.90 -4.37 8.69
CA PRO A 35 -5.03 -5.35 8.04
C PRO A 35 -3.74 -4.73 7.51
N HIS A 36 -3.79 -3.49 7.02
CA HIS A 36 -2.66 -2.74 6.43
C HIS A 36 -1.69 -2.20 7.50
N ARG A 37 -2.12 -2.22 8.76
CA ARG A 37 -1.34 -1.76 9.92
C ARG A 37 -0.86 -2.92 10.80
N ALA A 38 -0.86 -4.14 10.29
CA ALA A 38 -0.28 -5.29 10.97
C ALA A 38 1.26 -5.24 10.96
N ASN A 39 1.92 -5.66 12.05
CA ASN A 39 3.39 -5.67 12.18
C ASN A 39 4.10 -6.39 11.03
N ILE A 40 3.52 -7.49 10.55
CA ILE A 40 4.05 -8.27 9.43
C ILE A 40 4.25 -7.46 8.14
N LEU A 41 3.46 -6.38 7.96
CA LEU A 41 3.59 -5.50 6.81
C LEU A 41 4.70 -4.49 6.98
N TYR A 42 4.93 -3.99 8.20
CA TYR A 42 6.06 -3.14 8.49
C TYR A 42 7.38 -3.88 8.24
N GLU A 43 7.47 -5.14 8.66
CA GLU A 43 8.63 -6.00 8.41
C GLU A 43 8.87 -6.21 6.91
N CYS A 44 7.81 -6.54 6.15
CA CYS A 44 7.87 -6.74 4.71
C CYS A 44 8.30 -5.48 3.94
N LEU A 45 7.74 -4.32 4.30
CA LEU A 45 8.11 -3.05 3.66
C LEU A 45 9.57 -2.67 3.97
N GLN A 46 10.03 -2.88 5.21
CA GLN A 46 11.43 -2.63 5.56
C GLN A 46 12.39 -3.58 4.84
N SER A 47 12.05 -4.86 4.68
CA SER A 47 12.93 -5.81 3.96
C SER A 47 13.12 -5.46 2.49
N GLU A 48 12.16 -4.77 1.88
CA GLU A 48 12.21 -4.34 0.48
C GLU A 48 12.69 -2.87 0.33
N ASP A 49 13.11 -2.22 1.42
CA ASP A 49 13.51 -0.80 1.47
C ASP A 49 12.43 0.15 0.93
N ILE A 50 11.16 -0.16 1.24
CA ILE A 50 10.01 0.61 0.75
C ILE A 50 9.57 1.58 1.84
N THR A 51 9.64 2.87 1.52
CA THR A 51 9.05 3.91 2.37
C THR A 51 7.54 3.94 2.15
N ARG A 52 6.78 3.82 3.25
CA ARG A 52 5.33 4.04 3.23
C ARG A 52 5.02 5.48 3.59
N VAL A 53 4.15 6.12 2.82
CA VAL A 53 3.62 7.44 3.13
C VAL A 53 2.64 7.32 4.30
N ASP A 54 2.87 8.08 5.37
CA ASP A 54 1.93 8.15 6.48
C ASP A 54 0.65 8.85 6.05
N TRP A 55 -0.47 8.13 6.19
CA TRP A 55 -1.80 8.62 5.87
C TRP A 55 -2.49 9.19 7.10
N LEU A 56 -3.05 10.39 7.01
CA LEU A 56 -3.90 10.92 8.07
C LEU A 56 -5.21 10.13 8.13
N ALA A 57 -5.60 9.68 9.33
CA ALA A 57 -6.89 9.03 9.52
C ALA A 57 -8.04 9.97 9.13
N TYR A 58 -9.12 9.42 8.54
CA TYR A 58 -10.34 10.13 8.16
C TYR A 58 -10.25 11.13 7.00
N SER A 59 -9.23 11.00 6.12
CA SER A 59 -9.19 11.74 4.86
C SER A 59 -9.37 10.80 3.65
N PRO A 60 -10.61 10.35 3.34
CA PRO A 60 -10.86 9.52 2.16
C PRO A 60 -10.64 10.32 0.86
N TYR A 61 -10.93 11.63 0.88
CA TYR A 61 -10.81 12.51 -0.29
C TYR A 61 -9.40 12.75 -0.79
N VAL A 62 -8.37 12.42 0.00
CA VAL A 62 -6.98 12.57 -0.47
C VAL A 62 -6.45 11.30 -1.10
N ASN A 63 -7.12 10.14 -0.96
CA ASN A 63 -6.56 8.86 -1.41
C ASN A 63 -6.81 8.74 -2.91
N PRO A 64 -5.76 8.73 -3.75
CA PRO A 64 -5.94 8.68 -5.20
C PRO A 64 -6.73 7.45 -5.66
N ILE A 65 -6.69 6.34 -4.91
CA ILE A 65 -7.44 5.13 -5.27
C ILE A 65 -8.96 5.29 -5.08
N GLU A 66 -9.40 6.09 -4.12
CA GLU A 66 -10.83 6.37 -3.91
C GLU A 66 -11.38 7.16 -5.10
N HIS A 67 -10.60 8.14 -5.60
CA HIS A 67 -10.94 8.84 -6.85
C HIS A 67 -11.00 7.90 -8.05
N VAL A 68 -10.10 6.91 -8.13
CA VAL A 68 -10.11 5.91 -9.20
C VAL A 68 -11.35 5.01 -9.14
N TRP A 69 -11.80 4.64 -7.94
CA TRP A 69 -13.01 3.84 -7.76
C TRP A 69 -14.30 4.62 -7.98
N ASP A 70 -14.31 5.91 -7.62
CA ASP A 70 -15.46 6.81 -7.83
C ASP A 70 -15.63 7.24 -9.29
N MET A 71 -14.59 7.11 -10.13
CA MET A 71 -14.71 7.35 -11.56
C MET A 71 -15.61 6.27 -12.20
N PRO A 72 -16.78 6.63 -12.76
CA PRO A 72 -17.60 5.67 -13.46
C PRO A 72 -16.81 5.09 -14.63
N GLY A 73 -16.65 3.76 -14.63
CA GLY A 73 -15.97 3.03 -15.69
C GLY A 73 -16.60 3.33 -17.04
N ARG A 74 -15.82 3.95 -17.93
CA ARG A 74 -16.13 4.00 -19.36
C ARG A 74 -16.05 2.61 -19.97
#